data_AF-A0A4R0J319-F1
#
_entry.id   AF-A0A4R0J319-F1
#
_cell.length_a   1.000
_cell.length_b   1.000
_cell.length_c   1.000
_cell.angle_alpha   90.00
_cell.angle_beta   90.00
_cell.angle_gamma   90.00
#
_symmetry.space_group_name_H-M   'P 1'
#
loop_
_entity.id
_entity.type
_entity.pdbx_description
1 polymer ?
#
loop_
_entity_poly.entity_id
_entity_poly.type
_entity_poly.pdbx_seq_one_letter_code
_entity_poly.pdbx_strand_id
1 'polypeptide(L)'
;MRVWAMAVAVVLAVSGCSGAGETSPPDATVTVEATDEPSPEPTEAEPTQSQQTKPSIEIASLPVGGVPEDGSNCNPISWLAGEIPAGVTIRLGTPSFDPTGVFEVDPSGCRSDAQTCTGLEWTAQNTPQCWVGFQQIAREGTVSLIIPATATCDSQEVCDTLKTLGGSQITLTALPPETPLETPSSG
;
A
#
# COMPACT_ATOMS: atom_id res chain seq x y z
N MET A 1 27.61 -15.61 -19.26
CA MET A 1 28.58 -14.49 -19.25
C MET A 1 28.39 -13.65 -20.51
N ARG A 2 27.78 -12.46 -20.40
CA ARG A 2 27.90 -11.39 -21.40
C ARG A 2 27.86 -10.07 -20.65
N VAL A 3 29.03 -9.44 -20.56
CA VAL A 3 29.29 -8.16 -19.90
C VAL A 3 29.17 -7.08 -20.97
N TRP A 4 28.37 -6.05 -20.76
CA TRP A 4 28.38 -4.83 -21.57
C TRP A 4 28.60 -3.64 -20.65
N ALA A 5 29.80 -3.08 -20.73
CA ALA A 5 30.17 -1.79 -20.16
C ALA A 5 29.89 -0.70 -21.20
N MET A 6 29.31 0.42 -20.78
CA MET A 6 29.39 1.69 -21.51
C MET A 6 29.47 2.83 -20.49
N ALA A 7 30.40 3.74 -20.75
CA ALA A 7 30.90 4.76 -19.86
C ALA A 7 30.25 6.15 -20.07
N VAL A 8 30.14 6.87 -18.95
CA VAL A 8 30.34 8.32 -18.67
C VAL A 8 30.18 9.36 -19.81
N ALA A 9 29.43 10.43 -19.51
CA ALA A 9 29.80 11.81 -19.89
C ALA A 9 29.22 12.84 -18.89
N VAL A 10 30.13 13.61 -18.27
CA VAL A 10 29.90 14.76 -17.40
C VAL A 10 29.90 16.04 -18.25
N VAL A 11 28.97 16.97 -18.04
CA VAL A 11 29.09 18.35 -18.52
C VAL A 11 28.68 19.32 -17.41
N LEU A 12 29.69 20.04 -16.91
CA LEU A 12 29.61 21.23 -16.06
C LEU A 12 29.39 22.47 -16.94
N ALA A 13 28.49 23.38 -16.54
CA ALA A 13 28.47 24.74 -17.07
C ALA A 13 28.19 25.75 -15.94
N VAL A 14 29.14 26.65 -15.77
CA VAL A 14 29.16 27.78 -14.82
C VAL A 14 28.86 29.04 -15.62
N SER A 15 28.05 29.96 -15.11
CA SER A 15 28.01 31.34 -15.59
C SER A 15 27.62 32.30 -14.47
N GLY A 16 28.63 32.95 -13.88
CA GLY A 16 28.48 34.17 -13.11
C GLY A 16 28.47 35.39 -14.02
N CYS A 17 27.81 36.47 -13.58
CA CYS A 17 27.89 37.78 -14.22
C CYS A 17 28.24 38.83 -13.17
N SER A 18 29.38 39.48 -13.37
CA SER A 18 29.92 40.58 -12.60
C SER A 18 29.71 41.88 -13.38
N GLY A 19 29.39 42.99 -12.70
CA GLY A 19 29.30 44.32 -13.31
C GLY A 19 29.72 45.43 -12.34
N ALA A 20 30.93 45.95 -12.54
CA ALA A 20 31.42 47.28 -12.11
C ALA A 20 30.73 48.40 -12.92
N GLY A 21 30.71 49.70 -12.64
CA GLY A 21 31.38 50.64 -11.72
C GLY A 21 31.10 52.09 -12.23
N GLU A 22 31.64 53.11 -11.54
CA GLU A 22 31.70 54.58 -11.87
C GLU A 22 30.45 55.48 -11.68
N THR A 23 30.47 56.81 -11.38
CA THR A 23 31.29 57.78 -10.57
C THR A 23 30.56 59.16 -10.61
N SER A 24 30.12 59.67 -9.44
CA SER A 24 30.00 61.06 -8.89
C SER A 24 29.30 62.27 -9.66
N PRO A 25 29.14 63.49 -9.06
CA PRO A 25 27.88 64.13 -8.58
C PRO A 25 27.69 65.56 -9.22
N PRO A 26 27.02 66.60 -8.65
CA PRO A 26 26.08 66.75 -7.52
C PRO A 26 24.77 67.50 -7.90
N ASP A 27 23.77 67.57 -7.02
CA ASP A 27 23.10 68.86 -6.72
C ASP A 27 22.24 68.77 -5.45
N ALA A 28 22.19 69.88 -4.73
CA ALA A 28 21.61 70.01 -3.40
C ALA A 28 20.10 70.26 -3.47
N THR A 29 19.29 69.64 -2.61
CA THR A 29 18.11 70.30 -2.04
C THR A 29 17.71 69.67 -0.70
N VAL A 30 17.55 70.55 0.28
CA VAL A 30 17.06 70.34 1.65
C VAL A 30 15.87 69.38 1.69
N THR A 31 15.97 68.31 2.48
CA THR A 31 14.82 67.44 2.82
C THR A 31 14.79 67.22 4.33
N VAL A 32 13.62 67.53 4.86
CA VAL A 32 13.13 67.46 6.24
C VAL A 32 13.63 66.22 6.99
N GLU A 33 14.13 66.40 8.22
CA GLU A 33 14.30 65.30 9.17
C GLU A 33 12.92 64.72 9.50
N ALA A 34 12.51 63.72 8.73
CA ALA A 34 11.47 62.78 9.12
C ALA A 34 12.16 61.62 9.82
N THR A 35 11.82 61.41 11.10
CA THR A 35 12.15 60.21 11.85
C THR A 35 11.41 59.04 11.19
N ASP A 36 12.01 58.45 10.16
CA ASP A 36 11.52 57.21 9.55
C ASP A 36 11.87 56.05 10.48
N GLU A 37 10.86 55.50 11.15
CA GLU A 37 10.94 54.13 11.68
C GLU A 37 11.32 53.18 10.52
N PRO A 38 12.23 52.20 10.75
CA PRO A 38 12.62 51.28 9.70
C PRO A 38 11.38 50.51 9.21
N SER A 39 11.13 50.60 7.91
CA SER A 39 10.07 49.86 7.23
C SER A 39 10.22 48.36 7.51
N PRO A 40 9.16 47.64 7.90
CA PRO A 40 9.25 46.20 8.11
C PRO A 40 9.64 45.51 6.80
N GLU A 41 10.67 44.67 6.85
CA GLU A 41 11.04 43.84 5.70
C GLU A 41 9.84 42.98 5.29
N PRO A 42 9.53 42.87 3.98
CA PRO A 42 8.48 41.98 3.52
C PRO A 42 8.91 40.54 3.80
N THR A 43 8.27 39.90 4.78
CA THR A 43 8.34 38.44 4.97
C THR A 43 7.68 37.79 3.76
N GLU A 44 8.46 37.49 2.73
CA GLU A 44 8.00 36.69 1.61
C GLU A 44 7.64 35.30 2.13
N ALA A 45 6.43 34.82 1.84
CA ALA A 45 5.98 33.50 2.26
C ALA A 45 6.90 32.45 1.62
N GLU A 46 7.43 31.53 2.42
CA GLU A 46 8.22 30.43 1.90
C GLU A 46 7.40 29.65 0.85
N PRO A 47 8.00 29.27 -0.30
CA PRO A 47 7.29 28.55 -1.33
C PRO A 47 6.76 27.22 -0.77
N THR A 48 5.45 27.03 -0.86
CA THR A 48 4.80 25.79 -0.43
C THR A 48 5.30 24.67 -1.34
N GLN A 49 6.11 23.77 -0.79
CA GLN A 49 6.67 22.65 -1.53
C GLN A 49 5.51 21.81 -2.12
N SER A 50 5.53 21.57 -3.43
CA SER A 50 4.48 20.80 -4.09
C SER A 50 4.48 19.36 -3.56
N GLN A 51 3.33 18.88 -3.08
CA GLN A 51 3.16 17.49 -2.67
C GLN A 51 3.33 16.59 -3.89
N GLN A 52 4.45 15.87 -3.96
CA GLN A 52 4.70 14.92 -5.03
C GLN A 52 3.79 13.70 -4.82
N THR A 53 2.82 13.50 -5.72
CA THR A 53 1.87 12.38 -5.63
C THR A 53 2.60 11.08 -5.97
N LYS A 54 2.64 10.14 -5.00
CA LYS A 54 3.16 8.79 -5.22
C LYS A 54 2.22 7.99 -6.14
N PRO A 55 2.73 7.15 -7.05
CA PRO A 55 1.90 6.26 -7.85
C PRO A 55 1.17 5.23 -6.98
N SER A 56 -0.06 4.89 -7.38
CA SER A 56 -0.88 3.86 -6.74
C SER A 56 -1.53 2.94 -7.76
N ILE A 57 -1.73 1.68 -7.39
CA ILE A 57 -2.31 0.63 -8.23
C ILE A 57 -3.31 -0.22 -7.45
N GLU A 58 -4.24 -0.85 -8.16
CA GLU A 58 -5.11 -1.88 -7.61
C GLU A 58 -4.54 -3.27 -7.90
N ILE A 59 -4.62 -4.14 -6.90
CA ILE A 59 -4.24 -5.55 -6.96
C ILE A 59 -5.51 -6.35 -6.71
N ALA A 60 -5.93 -7.15 -7.70
CA ALA A 60 -7.19 -7.89 -7.63
C ALA A 60 -7.17 -9.01 -6.57
N SER A 61 -6.03 -9.70 -6.43
CA SER A 61 -5.85 -10.79 -5.45
C SER A 61 -4.41 -10.84 -4.99
N LEU A 62 -4.18 -10.52 -3.71
CA LEU A 62 -2.86 -10.59 -3.10
C LEU A 62 -2.33 -12.03 -3.04
N PRO A 63 -1.01 -12.22 -3.12
CA PRO A 63 -0.35 -13.50 -2.90
C PRO A 63 -0.32 -13.82 -1.41
N VAL A 64 -1.45 -14.32 -0.89
CA VAL A 64 -1.64 -14.63 0.52
C VAL A 64 -1.77 -16.13 0.76
N GLY A 65 -1.43 -16.52 1.98
CA GLY A 65 -1.69 -17.86 2.48
C GLY A 65 -1.82 -17.89 3.99
N GLY A 66 -1.97 -19.10 4.50
CA GLY A 66 -2.10 -19.40 5.91
C GLY A 66 -2.87 -20.70 6.08
N VAL A 67 -2.61 -21.38 7.19
CA VAL A 67 -3.22 -22.66 7.50
C VAL A 67 -4.16 -22.44 8.69
N PRO A 68 -5.47 -22.70 8.56
CA PRO A 68 -6.37 -22.64 9.70
C PRO A 68 -6.02 -23.69 10.74
N GLU A 69 -6.43 -23.45 11.98
CA GLU A 69 -6.48 -24.52 12.97
C GLU A 69 -7.57 -25.54 12.56
N ASP A 70 -7.35 -26.82 12.85
CA ASP A 70 -8.28 -27.88 12.48
C ASP A 70 -9.70 -27.59 13.01
N GLY A 71 -10.69 -27.61 12.12
CA GLY A 71 -12.09 -27.33 12.45
C GLY A 71 -12.41 -25.86 12.70
N SER A 72 -11.47 -24.94 12.50
CA SER A 72 -11.72 -23.50 12.59
C SER A 72 -12.26 -22.93 11.26
N ASN A 73 -13.28 -22.09 11.37
CA ASN A 73 -13.85 -21.33 10.27
C ASN A 73 -13.16 -19.96 10.11
N CYS A 74 -11.85 -19.91 10.41
CA CYS A 74 -11.07 -18.68 10.48
C CYS A 74 -9.66 -18.92 9.97
N ASN A 75 -9.34 -18.31 8.82
CA ASN A 75 -8.02 -18.45 8.22
C ASN A 75 -7.10 -17.31 8.68
N PRO A 76 -5.90 -17.61 9.21
CA PRO A 76 -4.85 -16.61 9.30
C PRO A 76 -4.39 -16.23 7.91
N ILE A 77 -4.10 -14.95 7.71
CA ILE A 77 -3.65 -14.39 6.43
C ILE A 77 -2.26 -13.83 6.61
N SER A 78 -1.35 -14.24 5.73
CA SER A 78 0.02 -13.76 5.67
C SER A 78 0.49 -13.62 4.24
N TRP A 79 1.37 -12.65 4.02
CA TRP A 79 2.00 -12.38 2.72
C TRP A 79 2.96 -13.51 2.33
N LEU A 80 2.89 -13.97 1.08
CA LEU A 80 3.71 -15.09 0.58
C LEU A 80 4.69 -14.73 -0.54
N ALA A 81 4.67 -13.49 -1.06
CA ALA A 81 5.52 -13.11 -2.19
C ALA A 81 6.86 -12.48 -1.79
N GLY A 82 7.50 -13.01 -0.74
CA GLY A 82 8.81 -12.56 -0.26
C GLY A 82 8.75 -11.28 0.56
N GLU A 83 9.73 -10.40 0.42
CA GLU A 83 9.76 -9.12 1.14
C GLU A 83 8.98 -8.04 0.38
N ILE A 84 8.21 -7.23 1.10
CA ILE A 84 7.60 -6.02 0.53
C ILE A 84 8.74 -5.00 0.29
N PRO A 85 8.87 -4.41 -0.91
CA PRO A 85 9.92 -3.43 -1.17
C PRO A 85 9.81 -2.19 -0.26
N ALA A 86 10.95 -1.59 0.08
CA ALA A 86 10.96 -0.31 0.79
C ALA A 86 10.20 0.76 0.00
N GLY A 87 9.50 1.65 0.71
CA GLY A 87 8.69 2.70 0.08
C GLY A 87 7.33 2.23 -0.46
N VAL A 88 6.99 0.96 -0.28
CA VAL A 88 5.67 0.41 -0.62
C VAL A 88 4.79 0.33 0.63
N THR A 89 3.56 0.79 0.48
CA THR A 89 2.46 0.53 1.41
C THR A 89 1.36 -0.22 0.67
N ILE A 90 0.96 -1.38 1.17
CA ILE A 90 -0.15 -2.18 0.65
C ILE A 90 -1.30 -2.07 1.65
N ARG A 91 -2.42 -1.48 1.22
CA ARG A 91 -3.64 -1.41 2.00
C ARG A 91 -4.62 -2.49 1.55
N LEU A 92 -4.96 -3.38 2.47
CA LEU A 92 -5.83 -4.52 2.20
C LEU A 92 -7.28 -4.06 2.05
N GLY A 93 -7.97 -4.61 1.05
CA GLY A 93 -9.39 -4.41 0.81
C GLY A 93 -10.25 -5.45 1.53
N THR A 94 -11.54 -5.45 1.19
CA THR A 94 -12.51 -6.40 1.77
C THR A 94 -12.31 -7.80 1.17
N PRO A 95 -12.07 -8.83 2.01
CA PRO A 95 -11.97 -10.21 1.53
C PRO A 95 -13.26 -10.68 0.86
N SER A 96 -13.14 -11.57 -0.12
CA SER A 96 -14.27 -12.24 -0.79
C SER A 96 -13.87 -13.63 -1.25
N PHE A 97 -14.82 -14.42 -1.75
CA PHE A 97 -14.57 -15.74 -2.33
C PHE A 97 -14.93 -15.75 -3.82
N ASP A 98 -14.10 -16.42 -4.62
CA ASP A 98 -14.32 -16.64 -6.05
C ASP A 98 -14.19 -18.14 -6.40
N PRO A 99 -15.21 -18.78 -7.00
CA PRO A 99 -16.55 -18.23 -7.31
C PRO A 99 -17.35 -17.87 -6.05
N THR A 100 -18.30 -16.95 -6.21
CA THR A 100 -19.22 -16.57 -5.14
C THR A 100 -20.29 -17.66 -4.90
N GLY A 101 -20.94 -17.62 -3.73
CA GLY A 101 -22.12 -18.46 -3.45
C GLY A 101 -21.83 -19.84 -2.86
N VAL A 102 -20.57 -20.20 -2.63
CA VAL A 102 -20.18 -21.44 -1.92
C VAL A 102 -19.85 -21.16 -0.46
N PHE A 103 -19.05 -20.13 -0.23
CA PHE A 103 -18.70 -19.59 1.08
C PHE A 103 -18.98 -18.09 1.09
N GLU A 104 -19.25 -17.56 2.28
CA GLU A 104 -19.28 -16.12 2.52
C GLU A 104 -18.36 -15.74 3.66
N VAL A 105 -17.89 -14.49 3.64
CA VAL A 105 -17.07 -13.95 4.72
C VAL A 105 -17.96 -13.73 5.93
N ASP A 106 -17.62 -14.38 7.03
CA ASP A 106 -18.31 -14.26 8.31
C ASP A 106 -17.28 -14.01 9.42
N PRO A 107 -17.14 -12.76 9.91
CA PRO A 107 -16.23 -12.43 11.00
C PRO A 107 -16.51 -13.21 12.29
N SER A 108 -17.72 -13.73 12.47
CA SER A 108 -18.10 -14.51 13.67
C SER A 108 -17.40 -15.87 13.75
N GLY A 109 -16.89 -16.37 12.62
CA GLY A 109 -16.06 -17.59 12.58
C GLY A 109 -14.69 -17.43 13.25
N CYS A 110 -14.25 -16.19 13.48
CA CYS A 110 -13.00 -15.87 14.15
C CYS A 110 -13.20 -15.51 15.63
N ARG A 111 -12.12 -15.58 16.41
CA ARG A 111 -12.12 -15.05 17.79
C ARG A 111 -12.43 -13.56 17.78
N SER A 112 -13.08 -13.07 18.84
CA SER A 112 -13.46 -11.65 18.97
C SER A 112 -12.27 -10.68 19.00
N ASP A 113 -11.08 -11.17 19.34
CA ASP A 113 -9.84 -10.40 19.37
C ASP A 113 -8.99 -10.53 18.09
N ALA A 114 -9.47 -11.28 17.09
CA ALA A 114 -8.77 -11.46 15.82
C ALA A 114 -8.81 -10.17 14.99
N GLN A 115 -7.64 -9.75 14.49
CA GLN A 115 -7.53 -8.54 13.68
C GLN A 115 -8.07 -8.77 12.26
N THR A 116 -9.02 -7.95 11.83
CA THR A 116 -9.60 -8.02 10.48
C THR A 116 -8.62 -7.52 9.42
N CYS A 117 -8.65 -8.12 8.23
CA CYS A 117 -7.79 -7.71 7.13
C CYS A 117 -8.18 -6.39 6.46
N THR A 118 -9.47 -6.05 6.44
CA THR A 118 -9.96 -4.86 5.74
C THR A 118 -9.34 -3.58 6.28
N GLY A 119 -8.69 -2.82 5.40
CA GLY A 119 -8.04 -1.55 5.72
C GLY A 119 -6.69 -1.69 6.42
N LEU A 120 -6.21 -2.91 6.69
CA LEU A 120 -4.89 -3.13 7.27
C LEU A 120 -3.80 -2.74 6.28
N GLU A 121 -2.70 -2.20 6.81
CA GLU A 121 -1.55 -1.78 6.00
C GLU A 121 -0.35 -2.71 6.24
N TRP A 122 0.25 -3.14 5.13
CA TRP A 122 1.49 -3.86 5.09
C TRP A 122 2.59 -3.01 4.47
N THR A 123 3.76 -3.02 5.09
CA THR A 123 4.96 -2.33 4.62
C THR A 123 6.17 -3.26 4.74
N ALA A 124 7.31 -2.84 4.22
CA ALA A 124 8.57 -3.57 4.37
C ALA A 124 8.99 -3.78 5.84
N GLN A 125 8.56 -2.91 6.76
CA GLN A 125 8.94 -3.01 8.19
C GLN A 125 7.89 -3.75 9.02
N ASN A 126 6.65 -3.82 8.54
CA ASN A 126 5.53 -4.32 9.33
C ASN A 126 4.50 -4.99 8.44
N THR A 127 4.37 -6.31 8.59
CA THR A 127 3.37 -7.15 7.92
C THR A 127 2.51 -7.83 8.98
N PRO A 128 1.65 -7.08 9.70
CA PRO A 128 0.81 -7.65 10.73
C PRO A 128 -0.09 -8.74 10.17
N GLN A 129 -0.19 -9.85 10.89
CA GLN A 129 -1.13 -10.92 10.57
C GLN A 129 -2.57 -10.41 10.74
N CYS A 130 -3.46 -10.88 9.88
CA CYS A 130 -4.90 -10.66 10.00
C CYS A 130 -5.65 -11.97 9.78
N TRP A 131 -6.95 -11.97 10.03
CA TRP A 131 -7.79 -13.16 9.95
C TRP A 131 -9.03 -12.91 9.11
N VAL A 132 -9.46 -13.96 8.42
CA VAL A 132 -10.70 -13.98 7.65
C VAL A 132 -11.55 -15.15 8.09
N GLY A 133 -12.66 -14.82 8.75
CA GLY A 133 -13.69 -15.79 9.09
C GLY A 133 -14.60 -16.07 7.91
N PHE A 134 -15.15 -17.27 7.84
CA PHE A 134 -16.01 -17.69 6.74
C PHE A 134 -17.08 -18.68 7.19
N GLN A 135 -18.17 -18.75 6.43
CA GLN A 135 -19.17 -19.80 6.60
C GLN A 135 -19.54 -20.43 5.26
N GLN A 136 -19.77 -21.73 5.30
CA GLN A 136 -20.21 -22.49 4.13
C GLN A 136 -21.72 -22.28 3.92
N ILE A 137 -22.10 -21.92 2.70
CA ILE A 137 -23.50 -21.67 2.31
C ILE A 137 -24.00 -22.59 1.20
N ALA A 138 -23.12 -23.26 0.46
CA ALA A 138 -23.48 -24.32 -0.50
C ALA A 138 -23.09 -25.72 0.00
N ARG A 139 -23.61 -26.77 -0.66
CA ARG A 139 -23.30 -28.17 -0.32
C ARG A 139 -22.05 -28.72 -1.00
N GLU A 140 -21.62 -28.06 -2.06
CA GLU A 140 -20.48 -28.45 -2.89
C GLU A 140 -19.88 -27.21 -3.55
N GLY A 141 -18.66 -27.36 -4.06
CA GLY A 141 -17.92 -26.29 -4.73
C GLY A 141 -16.58 -26.03 -4.08
N THR A 142 -15.67 -25.47 -4.88
CA THR A 142 -14.33 -25.07 -4.45
C THR A 142 -14.15 -23.61 -4.78
N VAL A 143 -13.64 -22.83 -3.83
CA VAL A 143 -13.41 -21.39 -3.96
C VAL A 143 -12.02 -21.02 -3.53
N SER A 144 -11.51 -19.93 -4.09
CA SER A 144 -10.31 -19.26 -3.60
C SER A 144 -10.69 -18.02 -2.80
N LEU A 145 -10.01 -17.79 -1.69
CA LEU A 145 -10.12 -16.52 -0.97
C LEU A 145 -9.45 -15.43 -1.81
N ILE A 146 -10.14 -14.33 -2.06
CA ILE A 146 -9.61 -13.16 -2.75
C ILE A 146 -9.47 -12.04 -1.73
N ILE A 147 -8.27 -11.48 -1.62
CA ILE A 147 -8.02 -10.26 -0.84
C ILE A 147 -7.52 -9.20 -1.82
N PRO A 148 -8.40 -8.28 -2.26
CA PRO A 148 -7.97 -7.17 -3.10
C PRO A 148 -7.12 -6.21 -2.26
N ALA A 149 -6.35 -5.36 -2.91
CA ALA A 149 -5.57 -4.34 -2.23
C ALA A 149 -5.26 -3.14 -3.12
N THR A 150 -4.89 -2.04 -2.48
CA THR A 150 -4.28 -0.88 -3.15
C THR A 150 -2.83 -0.77 -2.69
N ALA A 151 -1.89 -0.74 -3.64
CA ALA A 151 -0.49 -0.51 -3.34
C ALA A 151 -0.10 0.91 -3.75
N THR A 152 0.57 1.64 -2.85
CA THR A 152 1.21 2.92 -3.11
C THR A 152 2.71 2.71 -3.10
N CYS A 153 3.41 3.16 -4.15
CA CYS A 153 4.83 2.89 -4.36
C CYS A 153 5.62 4.20 -4.47
N ASP A 154 6.92 4.16 -4.21
CA ASP A 154 7.81 5.30 -4.46
C ASP A 154 8.03 5.55 -5.97
N SER A 155 7.90 4.52 -6.80
CA SER A 155 8.02 4.62 -8.26
C SER A 155 7.05 3.70 -8.99
N GLN A 156 6.78 4.02 -10.27
CA GLN A 156 5.89 3.21 -11.10
C GLN A 156 6.45 1.80 -11.36
N GLU A 157 7.77 1.68 -11.54
CA GLU A 157 8.45 0.39 -11.78
C GLU A 157 8.23 -0.61 -10.63
N VAL A 158 8.27 -0.12 -9.39
CA VAL A 158 8.00 -0.94 -8.20
C VAL A 158 6.54 -1.41 -8.21
N CYS A 159 5.61 -0.52 -8.54
CA CYS A 159 4.19 -0.86 -8.66
C CYS A 159 3.94 -1.89 -9.77
N ASP A 160 4.59 -1.76 -10.92
CA ASP A 160 4.42 -2.72 -12.02
C ASP A 160 4.94 -4.11 -11.64
N THR A 161 6.01 -4.19 -10.82
CA THR A 161 6.46 -5.45 -10.25
C THR A 161 5.39 -6.08 -9.35
N LEU A 162 4.77 -5.30 -8.45
CA LEU A 162 3.72 -5.79 -7.54
C LEU A 162 2.50 -6.33 -8.28
N LYS A 163 2.11 -5.73 -9.41
CA LYS A 163 0.99 -6.25 -10.23
C LYS A 163 1.19 -7.67 -10.73
N THR A 164 2.45 -8.09 -10.90
CA THR A 164 2.77 -9.44 -11.37
C THR A 164 2.71 -10.49 -10.26
N LEU A 165 2.71 -10.06 -8.99
CA LEU A 165 2.62 -10.93 -7.83
C LEU A 165 1.15 -11.25 -7.57
N GLY A 166 0.60 -12.24 -8.27
CA GLY A 166 -0.81 -12.59 -8.21
C GLY A 166 -1.10 -13.89 -7.46
N GLY A 167 -2.26 -13.94 -6.81
CA GLY A 167 -2.99 -15.18 -6.52
C GLY A 167 -2.90 -15.65 -5.08
N SER A 168 -4.06 -15.76 -4.44
CA SER A 168 -4.22 -16.44 -3.17
C SER A 168 -3.94 -17.93 -3.28
N GLN A 169 -3.29 -18.49 -2.26
CA GLN A 169 -3.07 -19.93 -2.11
C GLN A 169 -4.08 -20.57 -1.16
N ILE A 170 -5.08 -19.81 -0.70
CA ILE A 170 -6.11 -20.28 0.22
C ILE A 170 -7.31 -20.74 -0.60
N THR A 171 -7.52 -22.05 -0.62
CA THR A 171 -8.65 -22.70 -1.28
C THR A 171 -9.51 -23.42 -0.26
N LEU A 172 -10.82 -23.22 -0.33
CA LEU A 172 -11.82 -23.90 0.49
C LEU A 172 -12.69 -24.80 -0.39
N THR A 173 -13.04 -25.98 0.12
CA THR A 173 -13.97 -26.88 -0.54
C THR A 173 -15.13 -27.16 0.39
N ALA A 174 -16.36 -26.95 -0.10
CA ALA A 174 -17.57 -27.21 0.67
C ALA A 174 -17.73 -28.72 0.86
N LEU A 175 -18.10 -29.11 2.08
CA LEU A 175 -18.40 -30.49 2.42
C LEU A 175 -19.91 -30.67 2.58
N PRO A 176 -20.50 -31.76 2.06
CA PRO A 176 -21.91 -32.03 2.31
C PRO A 176 -22.14 -32.18 3.81
N PRO A 177 -23.32 -31.77 4.33
CA PRO A 177 -23.64 -31.99 5.74
C PRO A 177 -23.58 -33.49 6.03
N GLU A 178 -22.86 -33.87 7.08
CA GLU A 178 -22.82 -35.25 7.55
C GLU A 178 -24.27 -35.67 7.85
N THR A 179 -24.77 -36.65 7.10
CA THR A 179 -26.09 -37.21 7.41
C THR A 179 -25.94 -37.99 8.71
N PRO A 180 -26.73 -37.70 9.76
CA PRO A 180 -26.63 -38.45 11.01
C PRO A 180 -26.80 -39.94 10.69
N LEU A 181 -25.81 -40.75 11.09
CA LEU A 181 -25.94 -42.20 11.00
C LEU A 181 -27.02 -42.59 12.02
N GLU A 182 -28.27 -42.78 11.56
CA GLU A 182 -29.31 -43.33 12.42
C GLU A 182 -28.84 -44.71 12.89
N THR A 183 -28.50 -44.80 14.18
CA THR A 183 -28.21 -46.09 14.81
C THR A 183 -29.53 -46.83 14.89
N PRO A 184 -29.67 -48.04 14.29
CA PRO A 184 -30.93 -48.76 14.38
C PRO A 184 -31.20 -49.10 15.85
N SER A 185 -32.22 -48.48 16.42
CA SER A 185 -32.77 -48.84 17.73
C SER A 185 -33.24 -50.29 17.64
N SER A 186 -32.52 -51.20 18.28
CA SER A 186 -33.00 -52.57 18.47
C SER A 186 -34.24 -52.52 19.38
N GLY A 187 -35.32 -53.15 18.91
CA GLY A 187 -36.60 -53.24 19.63
C GLY A 187 -36.60 -54.27 20.76
#